data_AF-A0A4Q3SSA0-F1
#
_entry.id   AF-A0A4Q3SSA0-F1
#
_cell.length_a   1.000
_cell.length_b   1.000
_cell.length_c   1.000
_cell.angle_alpha   90.00
_cell.angle_beta   90.00
_cell.angle_gamma   90.00
#
_symmetry.space_group_name_H-M   'P 1'
#
loop_
_entity.id
_entity.type
_entity.pdbx_description
1 polymer ?
#
loop_
_entity_poly.entity_id
_entity_poly.type
_entity_poly.pdbx_seq_one_letter_code
_entity_poly.pdbx_strand_id
1 'polypeptide(L)'
;DLTEKVDPYMAPVWEALTDILGVDQFRRRREKGEIEVAPIAFLRGRTLSHAFVIVDEAQNTTRLQMKMVLTRIGEGSRMAVTGDPTQIDLVNASDSGLAHAVSLLEGVKGVGVNRFAAEDIVRHPMVERIVRAYDADAAKRGRAI
;
A
#
# COMPACT_ATOMS: atom_id res chain seq x y z
N ASP A 1 11.24 -12.75 -16.36
CA ASP A 1 12.10 -11.80 -15.61
C ASP A 1 11.33 -11.26 -14.41
N LEU A 2 11.95 -10.73 -13.34
CA LEU A 2 11.25 -10.48 -12.06
C LEU A 2 9.98 -9.60 -12.20
N THR A 3 9.99 -8.68 -13.17
CA THR A 3 8.87 -7.84 -13.58
C THR A 3 7.67 -8.64 -14.09
N GLU A 4 7.88 -9.68 -14.91
CA GLU A 4 6.81 -10.54 -15.44
C GLU A 4 6.12 -11.38 -14.34
N LYS A 5 6.82 -11.62 -13.21
CA LYS A 5 6.24 -12.33 -12.05
C LYS A 5 5.43 -11.42 -11.14
N VAL A 6 5.73 -10.12 -11.14
CA VAL A 6 5.06 -9.11 -10.31
C VAL A 6 3.87 -8.50 -11.06
N ASP A 7 3.93 -8.44 -12.38
CA ASP A 7 2.91 -7.84 -13.25
C ASP A 7 1.46 -8.33 -12.98
N PRO A 8 1.17 -9.62 -12.71
CA PRO A 8 -0.19 -10.06 -12.39
C PRO A 8 -0.76 -9.41 -11.13
N TYR A 9 0.06 -9.21 -10.09
CA TYR A 9 -0.35 -8.57 -8.84
C TYR A 9 -0.56 -7.07 -9.01
N MET A 10 0.11 -6.47 -10.00
CA MET A 10 0.06 -5.04 -10.27
C MET A 10 -1.04 -4.65 -11.26
N ALA A 11 -1.75 -5.63 -11.83
CA ALA A 11 -2.85 -5.37 -12.76
C ALA A 11 -3.87 -4.35 -12.21
N PRO A 12 -4.34 -4.42 -10.94
CA PRO A 12 -5.26 -3.42 -10.41
C PRO A 12 -4.69 -2.00 -10.40
N VAL A 13 -3.39 -1.85 -10.11
CA VAL A 13 -2.69 -0.57 -10.13
C VAL A 13 -2.58 -0.05 -11.56
N TRP A 14 -2.26 -0.92 -12.51
CA TRP A 14 -2.19 -0.56 -13.93
C TRP A 14 -3.54 -0.15 -14.50
N GLU A 15 -4.61 -0.83 -14.12
CA GLU A 15 -5.98 -0.47 -14.47
C GLU A 15 -6.34 0.90 -13.91
N ALA A 16 -6.12 1.13 -12.61
CA ALA A 16 -6.40 2.43 -11.98
C ALA A 16 -5.61 3.59 -12.63
N LEU A 17 -4.33 3.39 -12.93
CA LEU A 17 -3.51 4.39 -13.63
C LEU A 17 -3.96 4.60 -15.07
N THR A 18 -4.44 3.55 -15.74
CA THR A 18 -5.01 3.65 -17.09
C THR A 18 -6.31 4.46 -17.09
N ASP A 19 -7.17 4.27 -16.10
CA ASP A 19 -8.42 5.03 -15.96
C ASP A 19 -8.17 6.52 -15.72
N ILE A 20 -7.12 6.85 -14.95
CA ILE A 20 -6.77 8.24 -14.61
C ILE A 20 -6.05 8.94 -15.78
N LEU A 21 -5.09 8.26 -16.42
CA LEU A 21 -4.21 8.88 -17.43
C LEU A 21 -4.69 8.68 -18.87
N GLY A 22 -5.51 7.66 -19.11
CA GLY A 22 -5.79 7.11 -20.42
C GLY A 22 -4.69 6.15 -20.91
N VAL A 23 -5.09 5.19 -21.74
CA VAL A 23 -4.25 4.09 -22.24
C VAL A 23 -2.95 4.59 -22.88
N ASP A 24 -3.03 5.58 -23.77
CA ASP A 24 -1.86 6.05 -24.53
C ASP A 24 -0.83 6.78 -23.66
N GLN A 25 -1.31 7.59 -22.71
CA GLN A 25 -0.44 8.32 -21.79
C GLN A 25 0.23 7.35 -20.81
N PHE A 26 -0.55 6.43 -20.23
CA PHE A 26 -0.03 5.43 -19.32
C PHE A 26 1.07 4.59 -19.98
N ARG A 27 0.80 4.01 -21.15
CA ARG A 27 1.79 3.21 -21.90
C ARG A 27 3.07 3.99 -22.16
N ARG A 28 2.95 5.22 -22.69
CA ARG A 28 4.12 6.05 -22.99
C ARG A 28 4.94 6.39 -21.74
N ARG A 29 4.30 6.69 -20.61
CA ARG A 29 4.99 6.99 -19.34
C ARG A 29 5.67 5.77 -18.75
N ARG A 30 5.03 4.59 -18.84
CA ARG A 30 5.62 3.30 -18.42
C ARG A 30 6.84 2.95 -19.27
N GLU A 31 6.76 3.08 -20.59
CA GLU A 31 7.89 2.83 -21.50
C GLU A 31 9.07 3.77 -21.25
N LYS A 32 8.81 5.02 -20.85
CA LYS A 32 9.85 6.00 -20.49
C LYS A 32 10.43 5.81 -19.09
N GLY A 33 9.89 4.90 -18.29
CA GLY A 33 10.29 4.72 -16.88
C GLY A 33 9.82 5.84 -15.95
N GLU A 34 8.86 6.67 -16.36
CA GLU A 34 8.26 7.68 -15.49
C GLU A 34 7.32 7.05 -14.44
N ILE A 35 6.78 5.86 -14.76
CA ILE A 35 5.98 5.03 -13.86
C ILE A 35 6.72 3.71 -13.68
N GLU A 36 7.20 3.47 -12.47
CA GLU A 36 7.92 2.24 -12.10
C GLU A 36 7.18 1.53 -10.97
N VAL A 37 7.18 0.19 -11.05
CA VAL A 37 6.88 -0.67 -9.90
C VAL A 37 8.13 -1.48 -9.60
N ALA A 38 8.50 -1.52 -8.33
CA ALA A 38 9.62 -2.30 -7.85
C ALA A 38 9.31 -2.93 -6.50
N PRO A 39 9.74 -4.18 -6.25
CA PRO A 39 9.68 -4.76 -4.92
C PRO A 39 10.52 -3.93 -3.93
N ILE A 40 10.10 -3.88 -2.66
CA ILE A 40 10.79 -3.10 -1.62
C ILE A 40 12.30 -3.42 -1.52
N ALA A 41 12.69 -4.67 -1.80
CA ALA A 41 14.09 -5.11 -1.77
C ALA A 41 14.98 -4.34 -2.77
N PHE A 42 14.42 -3.87 -3.89
CA PHE A 42 15.13 -3.13 -4.94
C PHE A 42 15.37 -1.66 -4.57
N LEU A 43 14.75 -1.18 -3.48
CA LEU A 43 14.93 0.18 -3.01
C LEU A 43 16.21 0.34 -2.17
N ARG A 44 16.84 -0.76 -1.76
CA ARG A 44 18.07 -0.73 -0.97
C ARG A 44 19.17 0.04 -1.72
N GLY A 45 19.75 1.04 -1.05
CA GLY A 45 20.82 1.86 -1.63
C GLY A 45 20.36 2.88 -2.67
N ARG A 46 19.06 2.96 -3.00
CA ARG A 46 18.52 4.03 -3.83
C ARG A 46 18.25 5.30 -3.01
N THR A 47 18.29 6.44 -3.68
CA THR A 47 17.69 7.68 -3.19
C THR A 47 16.62 8.07 -4.20
N LEU A 48 15.39 8.25 -3.72
CA LEU A 48 14.23 8.55 -4.54
C LEU A 48 14.02 10.07 -4.54
N SER A 49 14.68 10.78 -5.46
CA SER A 49 14.56 12.23 -5.64
C SER A 49 13.59 12.57 -6.76
N HIS A 50 12.91 13.72 -6.66
CA HIS A 50 11.92 14.22 -7.61
C HIS A 50 10.83 13.19 -7.99
N ALA A 51 10.39 12.40 -7.00
CA ALA A 51 9.44 11.31 -7.20
C ALA A 51 8.26 11.37 -6.23
N PHE A 52 7.12 10.85 -6.67
CA PHE A 52 6.03 10.48 -5.78
C PHE A 52 6.06 8.96 -5.58
N VAL A 53 6.28 8.52 -4.35
CA VAL A 53 6.47 7.10 -4.02
C VAL A 53 5.25 6.59 -3.27
N ILE A 54 4.67 5.50 -3.74
CA ILE A 54 3.60 4.79 -3.04
C ILE A 54 4.20 3.48 -2.52
N VAL A 55 4.12 3.28 -1.20
CA VAL A 55 4.44 2.02 -0.56
C VAL A 55 3.13 1.41 -0.11
N ASP A 56 2.66 0.41 -0.86
CA ASP A 56 1.39 -0.25 -0.60
C ASP A 56 1.58 -1.54 0.21
N GLU A 57 0.50 -1.99 0.85
CA GLU A 57 0.48 -3.17 1.74
C GLU A 57 1.58 -3.13 2.81
N ALA A 58 1.83 -1.93 3.35
CA ALA A 58 2.98 -1.66 4.21
C ALA A 58 2.93 -2.41 5.55
N GLN A 59 1.76 -2.92 5.96
CA GLN A 59 1.60 -3.78 7.13
C GLN A 59 2.42 -5.08 7.03
N ASN A 60 2.70 -5.52 5.79
CA ASN A 60 3.49 -6.70 5.48
C ASN A 60 5.00 -6.44 5.41
N THR A 61 5.43 -5.22 5.75
CA THR A 61 6.86 -4.92 5.93
C THR A 61 7.27 -5.19 7.36
N THR A 62 8.48 -5.72 7.57
CA THR A 62 9.12 -5.73 8.89
C THR A 62 9.54 -4.30 9.30
N ARG A 63 9.75 -4.06 10.60
CA ARG A 63 10.30 -2.78 11.09
C ARG A 63 11.59 -2.35 10.37
N LEU A 64 12.47 -3.30 10.06
CA LEU A 64 13.72 -3.02 9.35
C LEU A 64 13.46 -2.60 7.90
N GLN A 65 12.55 -3.28 7.20
CA GLN A 65 12.15 -2.91 5.84
C GLN A 65 11.44 -1.55 5.79
N MET A 66 10.56 -1.28 6.75
CA MET A 66 9.89 0.01 6.87
C MET A 66 10.90 1.16 7.07
N LYS A 67 11.83 1.00 8.02
CA LYS A 67 12.92 1.97 8.20
C LYS A 67 13.77 2.13 6.94
N MET A 68 14.07 1.02 6.27
CA MET A 68 14.85 1.03 5.04
C MET A 68 14.15 1.86 3.96
N VAL A 69 12.85 1.64 3.70
CA VAL A 69 12.11 2.36 2.65
C VAL A 69 11.90 3.83 2.99
N LEU A 70 11.50 4.16 4.23
CA LEU A 70 11.25 5.54 4.65
C LEU A 70 12.51 6.41 4.52
N THR A 71 13.69 5.83 4.73
CA THR A 71 14.98 6.54 4.58
C THR A 71 15.49 6.64 3.14
N ARG A 72 14.73 6.16 2.15
CA ARG A 72 15.07 6.34 0.73
C ARG A 72 14.54 7.65 0.15
N ILE A 73 13.65 8.36 0.86
CA ILE A 73 13.08 9.61 0.37
C ILE A 73 14.18 10.66 0.14
N GLY A 74 14.23 11.21 -1.06
CA GLY A 74 15.20 12.21 -1.50
C GLY A 74 14.58 13.60 -1.65
N GLU A 75 15.37 14.54 -2.17
CA GLU A 75 14.94 15.91 -2.41
C GLU A 75 13.79 16.00 -3.42
N GLY A 76 12.85 16.91 -3.18
CA GLY A 76 11.71 17.15 -4.07
C GLY A 76 10.70 16.01 -4.15
N SER A 77 10.84 14.99 -3.28
CA SER A 77 9.98 13.81 -3.29
C SER A 77 8.91 13.85 -2.20
N ARG A 78 7.87 13.06 -2.42
CA ARG A 78 6.85 12.74 -1.42
C ARG A 78 6.64 11.24 -1.38
N MET A 79 6.27 10.73 -0.21
CA MET A 79 5.98 9.32 -0.02
C MET A 79 4.63 9.17 0.66
N ALA A 80 3.77 8.34 0.08
CA ALA A 80 2.55 7.86 0.70
C ALA A 80 2.78 6.38 1.07
N VAL A 81 2.54 6.06 2.34
CA VAL A 81 2.62 4.68 2.85
C VAL A 81 1.21 4.26 3.23
N THR A 82 0.72 3.20 2.60
CA THR A 82 -0.64 2.68 2.77
C THR A 82 -0.62 1.25 3.28
N GLY A 83 -1.66 0.86 4.02
CA GLY A 83 -1.80 -0.50 4.52
C GLY A 83 -2.89 -0.61 5.58
N ASP A 84 -3.33 -1.84 5.82
CA ASP A 84 -4.34 -2.17 6.83
C ASP A 84 -3.68 -2.89 8.02
N PRO A 85 -3.59 -2.27 9.22
CA PRO A 85 -2.94 -2.89 10.37
C PRO A 85 -3.64 -4.15 10.89
N THR A 86 -4.87 -4.45 10.43
CA THR A 86 -5.61 -5.67 10.80
C THR A 86 -5.32 -6.87 9.89
N GLN A 87 -4.70 -6.64 8.73
CA GLN A 87 -4.43 -7.67 7.70
C GLN A 87 -2.92 -7.93 7.55
N ILE A 88 -2.29 -8.37 8.64
CA ILE A 88 -0.84 -8.62 8.69
C ILE A 88 -0.55 -10.08 8.31
N ASP A 89 0.20 -10.28 7.22
CA ASP A 89 0.62 -11.59 6.71
C ASP A 89 2.01 -12.05 7.23
N LEU A 90 2.58 -11.29 8.18
CA LEU A 90 3.86 -11.66 8.80
C LEU A 90 3.69 -12.83 9.77
N VAL A 91 4.73 -13.67 9.86
CA VAL A 91 4.78 -14.79 10.82
C VAL A 91 4.49 -14.32 12.26
N ASN A 92 5.03 -13.15 12.63
CA ASN A 92 4.66 -12.48 13.87
C ASN A 92 4.06 -11.11 13.55
N ALA A 93 2.77 -10.91 13.85
CA ALA A 93 2.11 -9.63 13.60
C ALA A 93 2.77 -8.44 14.33
N SER A 94 3.37 -8.67 15.49
CA SER A 94 4.10 -7.63 16.26
C SER A 94 5.35 -7.07 15.54
N ASP A 95 5.81 -7.76 14.50
CA ASP A 95 6.96 -7.34 13.70
C ASP A 95 6.58 -6.34 12.60
N SER A 96 5.29 -6.06 12.42
CA SER A 96 4.80 -5.11 11.42
C SER A 96 5.46 -3.74 11.58
N GLY A 97 6.07 -3.30 10.49
CA GLY A 97 6.72 -2.01 10.38
C GLY A 97 5.74 -0.85 10.34
N LEU A 98 4.53 -1.06 9.80
CA LEU A 98 3.52 -0.01 9.65
C LEU A 98 3.05 0.52 11.01
N ALA A 99 2.53 -0.37 11.86
CA ALA A 99 2.04 0.02 13.19
C ALA A 99 3.13 0.70 14.03
N HIS A 100 4.36 0.16 13.95
CA HIS A 100 5.52 0.73 14.62
C HIS A 100 5.91 2.12 14.07
N ALA A 101 5.91 2.30 12.74
CA ALA A 101 6.23 3.58 12.11
C ALA A 101 5.18 4.64 12.42
N VAL A 102 3.90 4.31 12.38
CA VAL A 102 2.82 5.22 12.79
C VAL A 102 3.04 5.69 14.23
N SER A 103 3.30 4.77 15.16
CA SER A 103 3.54 5.12 16.57
C SER A 103 4.78 6.02 16.76
N LEU A 104 5.85 5.82 15.98
CA LEU A 104 7.09 6.58 16.12
C LEU A 104 7.06 7.94 15.42
N LEU A 105 6.34 8.05 14.30
CA LEU A 105 6.38 9.22 13.42
C LEU A 105 5.22 10.18 13.64
N GLU A 106 4.25 9.82 14.47
CA GLU A 106 3.18 10.71 14.88
C GLU A 106 3.77 11.94 15.59
N GLY A 107 3.46 13.13 15.07
CA GLY A 107 4.02 14.40 15.56
C GLY A 107 5.38 14.80 14.94
N VAL A 108 5.99 13.97 14.10
CA VAL A 108 7.21 14.35 13.36
C VAL A 108 6.86 15.39 12.29
N LYS A 109 7.57 16.53 12.31
CA LYS A 109 7.37 17.61 11.33
C LYS A 109 7.54 17.08 9.89
N GLY A 110 6.53 17.32 9.07
CA GLY A 110 6.52 16.89 7.67
C GLY A 110 5.94 15.49 7.43
N VAL A 111 5.52 14.79 8.49
CA VAL A 111 4.80 13.51 8.40
C VAL A 111 3.34 13.73 8.77
N GLY A 112 2.43 13.24 7.92
CA GLY A 112 1.01 13.17 8.22
C GLY A 112 0.58 11.72 8.41
N VAL A 113 -0.27 11.47 9.42
CA VAL A 113 -0.89 10.16 9.65
C VAL A 113 -2.40 10.34 9.50
N ASN A 114 -2.99 9.64 8.54
CA ASN A 114 -4.44 9.60 8.33
C ASN A 114 -4.93 8.19 8.63
N ARG A 115 -5.96 8.08 9.46
CA ARG A 115 -6.60 6.80 9.82
C ARG A 115 -8.00 6.82 9.25
N PHE A 116 -8.27 5.91 8.32
CA PHE A 116 -9.60 5.74 7.74
C PHE A 116 -10.45 4.84 8.66
N ALA A 117 -11.72 5.19 8.81
CA ALA A 117 -12.73 4.40 9.50
C ALA A 117 -13.58 3.60 8.52
N ALA A 118 -14.42 2.70 9.03
CA ALA A 118 -15.33 1.92 8.20
C ALA A 118 -16.28 2.82 7.40
N GLU A 119 -16.65 3.98 7.94
CA GLU A 119 -17.50 4.98 7.27
C GLU A 119 -16.85 5.62 6.03
N ASP A 120 -15.51 5.62 5.95
CA ASP A 120 -14.78 6.16 4.79
C ASP A 120 -14.77 5.19 3.60
N ILE A 121 -15.21 3.95 3.80
CA ILE A 121 -15.23 2.91 2.78
C ILE A 121 -16.50 3.03 1.93
N VAL A 122 -16.38 3.62 0.74
CA VAL A 122 -17.47 3.66 -0.23
C VAL A 122 -17.56 2.31 -0.95
N ARG A 123 -18.55 1.48 -0.58
CA ARG A 123 -18.84 0.20 -1.23
C ARG A 123 -20.10 0.30 -2.08
N HIS A 124 -20.14 -0.47 -3.17
CA HIS A 124 -21.38 -0.65 -3.92
C HIS A 124 -22.45 -1.29 -2.99
N PRO A 125 -23.73 -0.87 -3.04
CA PRO A 125 -24.76 -1.37 -2.10
C PRO A 125 -24.93 -2.90 -2.11
N MET A 126 -24.65 -3.55 -3.24
CA MET A 126 -24.65 -5.01 -3.34
C MET A 126 -23.52 -5.65 -2.51
N VAL A 127 -22.32 -5.07 -2.54
CA VAL A 127 -21.17 -5.57 -1.77
C VAL A 127 -21.45 -5.46 -0.28
N GLU A 128 -22.06 -4.35 0.15
CA GLU A 128 -22.46 -4.18 1.55
C GLU A 128 -23.46 -5.25 2.01
N ARG A 129 -24.47 -5.57 1.18
CA ARG A 129 -25.43 -6.65 1.47
C ARG A 129 -24.74 -8.01 1.58
N ILE A 130 -23.76 -8.29 0.73
CA ILE A 130 -22.98 -9.53 0.77
C ILE A 130 -22.18 -9.60 2.07
N VAL A 131 -21.43 -8.54 2.40
CA VAL A 131 -20.62 -8.49 3.64
C VAL A 131 -21.50 -8.72 4.87
N ARG A 132 -22.62 -8.00 4.98
CA ARG A 132 -23.57 -8.18 6.10
C ARG A 132 -24.11 -9.61 6.21
N ALA A 133 -24.30 -10.31 5.09
CA ALA A 133 -24.75 -11.70 5.10
C ALA A 133 -23.67 -12.66 5.65
N TYR A 134 -22.41 -12.43 5.30
CA TYR A 134 -21.27 -13.20 5.82
C TYR A 134 -21.04 -12.92 7.31
N ASP A 135 -21.08 -11.66 7.74
CA ASP A 135 -20.92 -11.27 9.15
C ASP A 135 -22.00 -11.92 10.02
N ALA A 136 -23.25 -11.99 9.53
CA ALA A 136 -24.36 -12.63 10.23
C ALA A 136 -24.19 -14.16 10.35
N ASP A 137 -23.58 -14.82 9.37
CA ASP A 137 -23.25 -16.26 9.44
C ASP A 137 -22.08 -16.51 10.40
N ALA A 138 -21.03 -15.69 10.33
CA ALA A 138 -19.87 -15.76 11.23
C ALA A 138 -20.27 -15.61 12.70
N ALA A 139 -21.13 -14.63 13.01
CA ALA A 139 -21.69 -14.41 14.35
C ALA A 139 -22.52 -15.60 14.85
N LYS A 140 -23.31 -16.25 13.97
CA LYS A 140 -24.08 -17.46 14.31
C LYS A 140 -23.20 -18.68 14.58
N ARG A 141 -22.03 -18.75 13.93
CA ARG A 141 -21.09 -19.89 14.06
C ARG A 141 -20.08 -19.74 15.20
N GLY A 142 -20.11 -18.63 15.95
CA GLY A 142 -19.18 -18.39 17.07
C GLY A 142 -17.72 -18.23 16.63
N ARG A 143 -17.46 -17.98 15.34
CA ARG A 143 -16.16 -17.56 14.82
C ARG A 143 -16.30 -16.11 14.42
N ALA A 144 -15.93 -15.20 15.32
CA ALA A 144 -15.60 -13.84 14.90
C ALA A 144 -14.39 -13.94 13.96
N ILE A 145 -14.53 -13.38 12.76
CA ILE A 145 -13.39 -13.05 11.90
C ILE A 145 -12.77 -11.77 12.46
#